data_AF-A0A7L4RIW0-F1
#
_entry.id   AF-A0A7L4RIW0-F1
#
_cell.length_a   1.000
_cell.length_b   1.000
_cell.length_c   1.000
_cell.angle_alpha   90.00
_cell.angle_beta   90.00
_cell.angle_gamma   90.00
#
_symmetry.space_group_name_H-M   'P 1'
#
loop_
_entity.id
_entity.type
_entity.pdbx_description
1 polymer ?
#
loop_
_entity_poly.entity_id
_entity_poly.type
_entity_poly.pdbx_seq_one_letter_code
_entity_poly.pdbx_strand_id
1 'polypeptide(L)' 'MLYIYDIKQENKRNFNKIKRSFYYNLNKLGLREATRITKSTILVPDEKERVMDRFFSDFRKKTKNIVVYKAFAHSVEAVD' A
#
# COMPACT_ATOMS: atom_id res chain seq x y z
N MET A 1 9.95 7.49 0.11
CA MET A 1 8.51 7.85 -0.10
C MET A 1 7.54 7.13 0.87
N LEU A 2 6.58 7.83 1.49
CA LEU A 2 5.55 7.25 2.38
C LEU A 2 4.21 7.05 1.64
N TYR A 3 3.63 5.87 1.74
CA TYR A 3 2.29 5.54 1.24
C TYR A 3 1.36 5.20 2.39
N ILE A 4 0.20 5.86 2.43
CA ILE A 4 -0.88 5.58 3.37
C ILE A 4 -2.09 5.16 2.54
N TYR A 5 -2.68 4.01 2.83
CA TYR A 5 -3.81 3.50 2.06
C TYR A 5 -4.94 3.01 2.94
N ASP A 6 -6.15 3.19 2.43
CA ASP A 6 -7.37 2.71 3.07
C ASP A 6 -8.19 1.92 2.05
N ILE A 7 -8.38 0.63 2.33
CA ILE A 7 -9.21 -0.26 1.53
C ILE A 7 -10.64 -0.16 2.06
N LYS A 8 -11.54 0.45 1.28
CA LYS A 8 -12.92 0.67 1.67
C LYS A 8 -13.70 -0.64 1.70
N GLN A 9 -14.52 -0.81 2.74
CA GLN A 9 -15.37 -1.97 2.93
C GLN A 9 -16.79 -1.67 2.45
N GLU A 10 -17.18 -2.21 1.29
CA GLU A 10 -18.58 -2.17 0.84
C GLU A 10 -19.37 -3.39 1.34
N ASN A 11 -18.75 -4.58 1.31
CA ASN A 11 -19.33 -5.84 1.80
C ASN A 11 -18.25 -6.72 2.45
N LYS A 12 -18.54 -7.29 3.64
CA LYS A 12 -17.59 -8.09 4.44
C LYS A 12 -16.96 -9.26 3.66
N ARG A 13 -17.73 -9.98 2.83
CA ARG A 13 -17.20 -11.12 2.04
C ARG A 13 -16.26 -10.64 0.93
N ASN A 14 -16.64 -9.57 0.23
CA ASN A 14 -15.84 -9.01 -0.86
C ASN A 14 -14.56 -8.36 -0.33
N PHE A 15 -14.66 -7.65 0.79
CA PHE A 15 -13.54 -7.02 1.48
C PHE A 15 -12.42 -8.01 1.82
N ASN A 16 -12.75 -9.17 2.42
CA ASN A 16 -11.74 -10.19 2.75
C ASN A 16 -11.07 -10.79 1.51
N LYS A 17 -11.79 -10.90 0.38
CA LYS A 17 -11.22 -11.34 -0.89
C LYS A 17 -10.24 -10.29 -1.44
N ILE A 18 -10.66 -9.02 -1.47
CA ILE A 18 -9.85 -7.88 -1.93
C ILE A 18 -8.59 -7.74 -1.07
N LYS A 19 -8.72 -7.77 0.26
CA LYS A 19 -7.61 -7.69 1.21
C LYS A 19 -6.59 -8.81 1.00
N ARG A 20 -7.04 -10.05 0.81
CA ARG A 20 -6.13 -11.18 0.51
C ARG A 20 -5.40 -10.99 -0.82
N SER A 21 -6.13 -10.56 -1.86
CA SER A 21 -5.52 -10.27 -3.16
C SER A 21 -4.50 -9.13 -3.08
N PHE A 22 -4.80 -8.07 -2.33
CA PHE A 22 -3.90 -6.96 -2.09
C PHE A 22 -2.57 -7.43 -1.50
N TYR A 23 -2.60 -8.14 -0.36
CA TYR A 23 -1.37 -8.57 0.30
C TYR A 23 -0.60 -9.62 -0.50
N TYR A 24 -1.29 -10.52 -1.19
CA TYR A 24 -0.64 -11.47 -2.08
C TYR A 24 0.15 -10.76 -3.18
N ASN A 25 -0.46 -9.77 -3.85
CA ASN A 25 0.21 -9.02 -4.91
C ASN A 25 1.30 -8.09 -4.35
N LEU A 26 1.07 -7.47 -3.19
CA LEU A 26 2.05 -6.63 -2.53
C LEU A 26 3.32 -7.42 -2.18
N ASN A 27 3.17 -8.61 -1.61
CA ASN A 27 4.29 -9.48 -1.25
C ASN A 27 5.08 -9.94 -2.49
N LYS A 28 4.42 -10.06 -3.65
CA LYS A 28 5.10 -10.39 -4.93
C LYS A 28 5.98 -9.28 -5.48
N LEU A 29 5.79 -8.03 -5.06
CA LEU A 29 6.65 -6.93 -5.52
C LEU A 29 8.09 -7.05 -5.03
N GLY A 30 8.38 -7.97 -4.10
CA GLY A 30 9.75 -8.23 -3.63
C GLY A 30 10.36 -7.03 -2.92
N LEU A 31 9.52 -6.19 -2.31
CA LEU A 31 9.93 -4.96 -1.63
C LEU A 31 10.52 -5.27 -0.24
N ARG A 32 11.59 -6.08 -0.19
CA ARG A 32 12.28 -6.45 1.04
C ARG A 32 12.80 -5.24 1.82
N GLU A 33 13.13 -4.17 1.09
CA GLU A 33 13.60 -2.88 1.62
C GLU A 33 12.45 -1.92 1.97
N ALA A 34 11.21 -2.21 1.55
CA ALA A 34 10.08 -1.39 1.97
C ALA A 34 9.71 -1.71 3.42
N THR A 35 9.82 -0.72 4.28
CA THR A 35 9.41 -0.84 5.67
C THR A 35 7.90 -0.70 5.75
N ARG A 36 7.23 -1.82 6.02
CA ARG A 36 5.82 -1.79 6.39
C ARG A 36 5.69 -1.26 7.82
N ILE A 37 5.43 0.03 7.96
CA ILE A 37 5.28 0.69 9.26
C ILE A 37 4.01 0.18 9.95
N THR A 38 2.90 0.06 9.22
CA THR A 38 1.63 -0.41 9.79
C THR A 38 0.85 -1.28 8.81
N LYS A 39 -0.36 -1.69 9.21
CA LYS A 39 -1.27 -2.45 8.32
C LYS A 39 -1.71 -1.66 7.09
N SER A 40 -1.69 -0.32 7.14
CA SER A 40 -2.18 0.63 6.13
C SER A 40 -1.10 1.63 5.66
N THR A 41 0.14 1.46 6.10
CA THR A 41 1.24 2.39 5.82
C THR A 41 2.48 1.64 5.39
N ILE A 42 3.08 2.08 4.29
CA ILE A 42 4.31 1.49 3.73
C ILE A 42 5.27 2.62 3.40
N LEU A 43 6.47 2.54 3.96
CA LEU A 43 7.60 3.36 3.55
C LEU A 43 8.35 2.60 2.45
N VAL A 44 8.62 3.27 1.34
CA VAL A 44 9.24 2.69 0.15
C VAL A 44 10.48 3.50 -0.19
N PRO A 45 11.64 2.87 -0.45
CA PRO A 45 12.81 3.55 -1.00
C PRO A 45 12.47 4.26 -2.31
N ASP A 46 13.13 5.39 -2.58
CA ASP A 46 12.76 6.24 -3.72
C ASP A 46 12.96 5.52 -5.07
N GLU A 47 13.96 4.63 -5.17
CA GLU A 47 14.17 3.79 -6.35
C GLU A 47 13.03 2.80 -6.65
N LYS A 48 12.19 2.50 -5.64
CA LYS A 48 11.02 1.61 -5.78
C LYS A 48 9.70 2.39 -5.89
N GLU A 49 9.72 3.72 -5.83
CA GLU A 49 8.53 4.58 -5.89
C GLU A 49 7.67 4.28 -7.13
N ARG A 50 8.31 4.20 -8.32
CA ARG A 50 7.60 3.92 -9.58
C ARG A 50 6.89 2.56 -9.58
N VAL A 51 7.48 1.57 -8.92
CA VAL A 51 6.88 0.23 -8.78
C VAL A 51 5.64 0.32 -7.89
N MET A 52 5.73 1.05 -6.78
CA MET A 52 4.62 1.23 -5.85
C MET A 52 3.47 2.06 -6.45
N ASP A 53 3.80 3.13 -7.18
CA ASP A 53 2.80 3.94 -7.90
C ASP A 53 2.02 3.09 -8.90
N ARG A 54 2.71 2.24 -9.67
CA ARG A 54 2.07 1.32 -10.62
C ARG A 54 1.17 0.33 -9.89
N PHE A 55 1.66 -0.28 -8.80
CA PHE A 55 0.87 -1.21 -8.00
C PHE A 55 -0.44 -0.59 -7.51
N PHE A 56 -0.39 0.60 -6.90
CA PHE A 56 -1.61 1.25 -6.40
C PHE A 56 -2.53 1.72 -7.53
N SER A 57 -1.97 2.20 -8.64
CA SER A 57 -2.76 2.57 -9.84
C SER A 57 -3.53 1.37 -10.39
N ASP A 58 -2.85 0.23 -10.58
CA ASP A 58 -3.47 -0.99 -11.09
C ASP A 58 -4.50 -1.56 -10.11
N PHE A 59 -4.20 -1.53 -8.80
CA PHE A 59 -5.12 -2.00 -7.79
C PHE A 59 -6.38 -1.13 -7.69
N ARG A 60 -6.22 0.20 -7.80
CA ARG A 60 -7.34 1.16 -7.82
C ARG A 60 -8.22 0.96 -9.05
N LYS A 61 -7.64 0.75 -10.23
CA LYS A 61 -8.41 0.44 -11.46
C LYS A 61 -9.23 -0.84 -11.33
N LYS A 62 -8.66 -1.89 -10.71
CA LYS A 62 -9.33 -3.19 -10.56
C LYS A 62 -10.45 -3.20 -9.53
N THR A 63 -10.29 -2.47 -8.43
CA THR A 63 -11.17 -2.62 -7.25
C THR A 63 -12.06 -1.42 -6.99
N LYS A 64 -11.65 -0.21 -7.40
CA LYS A 64 -12.26 1.09 -7.04
C LYS A 64 -12.44 1.34 -5.53
N ASN A 65 -11.99 0.41 -4.69
CA ASN A 65 -12.24 0.34 -3.25
C ASN A 65 -10.99 0.67 -2.45
N ILE A 66 -10.15 1.57 -2.96
CA ILE A 66 -8.94 1.99 -2.29
C ILE A 66 -8.74 3.50 -2.44
N VAL A 67 -8.39 4.15 -1.33
CA VAL A 67 -7.84 5.50 -1.32
C VAL A 67 -6.38 5.39 -0.93
N VAL A 68 -5.52 6.10 -1.65
CA VAL A 68 -4.07 6.09 -1.44
C VAL A 68 -3.59 7.52 -1.36
N TYR A 69 -2.89 7.84 -0.29
CA TYR A 69 -2.17 9.07 -0.07
C TYR A 69 -0.69 8.79 -0.20
N LYS A 70 0.02 9.73 -0.79
CA LYS A 70 1.46 9.67 -1.00
C LYS A 70 2.06 10.93 -0.39
N ALA A 71 3.07 10.75 0.47
CA ALA A 71 3.74 11.83 1.15
C ALA A 71 5.27 11.65 1.02
N PHE A 72 5.94 12.73 0.66
CA PHE A 72 7.39 12.77 0.75
C PHE A 72 7.77 13.05 2.21
N ALA A 73 8.59 12.18 2.78
CA ALA A 73 9.03 12.28 4.16
C ALA A 73 10.57 12.30 4.18
N HIS A 74 11.14 13.35 4.74
CA HIS A 74 12.59 13.46 4.95
C HIS A 74 13.07 12.56 6.08
N SER A 75 12.25 12.40 7.12
CA SER A 75 12.46 11.50 8.23
C SER A 75 11.14 10.87 8.67
N VAL A 76 11.23 9.69 9.28
CA VAL A 76 10.11 9.02 9.95
C VAL A 76 10.65 8.54 11.29
N GLU A 77 10.03 9.00 12.37
CA GLU A 77 10.42 8.67 13.74
C GLU A 77 9.34 7.83 14.39
N ALA A 78 9.75 6.84 15.20
CA ALA A 78 8.86 6.14 16.10
C ALA A 78 8.81 6.91 17.42
N VAL A 79 7.60 7.19 17.92
CA VAL A 79 7.41 7.80 19.23
C VAL A 79 6.91 6.70 20.16
N ASP A 80 7.68 6.44 21.23
CA ASP A 80 7.37 5.49 22.29
C ASP A 80 6.44 6.09 23.36
#